data_AF-A0A6N7BIP6-F1
#
_entry.id   AF-A0A6N7BIP6-F1
#
_cell.length_a   1.000
_cell.length_b   1.000
_cell.length_c   1.000
_cell.angle_alpha   90.00
_cell.angle_beta   90.00
_cell.angle_gamma   90.00
#
_symmetry.space_group_name_H-M   'P 1'
#
loop_
_entity.id
_entity.type
_entity.pdbx_description
1 polymer ?
#
loop_
_entity_poly.entity_id
_entity_poly.type
_entity_poly.pdbx_seq_one_letter_code
_entity_poly.pdbx_strand_id
1 'polypeptide(L)'
;MKLVNYLILFIFFFTLGAQAQEKRFITVAQDGSGDFKTITAAIQSLPYFNYQRTVIFVKNGTYNEKIRIDQDYVSLRGESRDKTILQYSQLRTDWIANKDSTGAAVINLNGDDFVLENMTVENTQPQIGPHAFTIYGTGTRTIILNCNVFSKGGDTVSLWDYKTGMYYHANCSFVGAVDFVCPRGWCFIRDSKFYEVKQTAAIWHAGGDNINQKFVIVNSSFDGVKGFELGRHHYEAQFYLINCTFSDSMSTRPIYRVTYPNEPERERPFNWGPRYYYSDNKSNMQLGWNINNLQTAFGSPSKNQITPKWTFDGMWDPESKEGPKVISYQIKDRTLILNLSEKVTVIGKPELSSDSGEKFVYVDGAGSDTIRFFADSAVIKNKLVGLKIVSGSISGTTAGIFERFADFTRLPK
;
A
#
# COMPACT_ATOMS: atom_id res chain seq x y z
N MET A 1 14.55 -35.62 -68.54
CA MET A 1 15.30 -35.62 -67.26
C MET A 1 14.51 -34.80 -66.25
N LYS A 2 13.84 -35.47 -65.30
CA LYS A 2 13.11 -34.85 -64.19
C LYS A 2 14.10 -34.65 -63.04
N LEU A 3 14.37 -33.41 -62.64
CA LEU A 3 15.05 -33.14 -61.37
C LEU A 3 14.00 -32.90 -60.27
N VAL A 4 14.17 -33.62 -59.18
CA VAL A 4 13.28 -33.73 -58.03
C VAL A 4 13.55 -32.56 -57.08
N ASN A 5 12.50 -31.85 -56.68
CA ASN A 5 12.51 -30.88 -55.59
C ASN A 5 12.61 -31.62 -54.25
N TYR A 6 13.61 -31.30 -53.43
CA TYR A 6 13.60 -31.60 -52.00
C TYR A 6 13.44 -30.29 -51.22
N LEU A 7 12.24 -30.08 -50.69
CA LEU A 7 11.94 -29.05 -49.71
C LEU A 7 12.30 -29.61 -48.32
N ILE A 8 13.39 -29.15 -47.73
CA ILE A 8 13.76 -29.51 -46.35
C ILE A 8 12.96 -28.62 -45.41
N LEU A 9 11.95 -29.21 -44.76
CA LEU A 9 11.16 -28.58 -43.72
C LEU A 9 11.92 -28.69 -42.37
N PHE A 10 12.51 -27.60 -41.91
CA PHE A 10 13.08 -27.53 -40.55
C PHE A 10 11.94 -27.41 -39.54
N ILE A 11 11.59 -28.52 -38.88
CA ILE A 11 10.72 -28.52 -37.71
C ILE A 11 11.57 -28.09 -36.51
N PHE A 12 11.44 -26.84 -36.08
CA PHE A 12 11.94 -26.41 -34.78
C PHE A 12 11.07 -27.02 -33.68
N PHE A 13 11.57 -28.07 -33.04
CA PHE A 13 11.07 -28.49 -31.74
C PHE A 13 11.42 -27.40 -30.71
N PHE A 14 10.48 -26.51 -30.42
CA PHE A 14 10.53 -25.73 -29.19
C PHE A 14 10.32 -26.69 -28.02
N THR A 15 11.41 -27.17 -27.43
CA THR A 15 11.36 -27.69 -26.07
C THR A 15 10.90 -26.53 -25.18
N LEU A 16 9.68 -26.64 -24.63
CA LEU A 16 9.22 -25.83 -23.51
C LEU A 16 10.23 -26.00 -22.37
N GLY A 17 11.21 -25.10 -22.32
CA GLY A 17 12.12 -24.99 -21.20
C GLY A 17 11.28 -24.71 -19.96
N ALA A 18 11.61 -25.38 -18.86
CA ALA A 18 11.06 -25.08 -17.55
C ALA A 18 11.16 -23.58 -17.31
N GLN A 19 10.02 -22.88 -17.34
CA GLN A 19 9.97 -21.47 -16.98
C GLN A 19 10.41 -21.41 -15.52
N ALA A 20 11.60 -20.84 -15.27
CA ALA A 20 12.11 -20.68 -13.91
C ALA A 20 11.03 -19.98 -13.09
N GLN A 21 10.62 -20.60 -11.98
CA GLN A 21 9.59 -20.03 -11.12
C GLN A 21 10.09 -18.67 -10.62
N GLU A 22 9.36 -17.59 -10.93
CA GLU A 22 9.70 -16.26 -10.45
C GLU A 22 9.78 -16.27 -8.93
N LYS A 23 10.90 -15.79 -8.38
CA LYS A 23 11.12 -15.76 -6.95
C LYS A 23 10.19 -14.71 -6.34
N ARG A 24 9.18 -15.15 -5.57
CA ARG A 24 8.24 -14.26 -4.87
C ARG A 24 8.77 -13.73 -3.53
N PHE A 25 9.94 -14.19 -3.11
CA PHE A 25 10.64 -13.72 -1.92
C PHE A 25 12.11 -13.46 -2.25
N ILE A 26 12.47 -12.18 -2.40
CA ILE A 26 13.80 -11.71 -2.76
C ILE A 26 14.48 -11.14 -1.52
N THR A 27 15.74 -11.50 -1.27
CA THR A 27 16.54 -10.97 -0.17
C THR A 27 17.56 -9.96 -0.69
N VAL A 28 17.59 -8.78 -0.09
CA VAL A 28 18.61 -7.75 -0.31
C VAL A 28 19.54 -7.72 0.89
N ALA A 29 20.85 -7.82 0.67
CA ALA A 29 21.87 -7.70 1.71
C ALA A 29 23.18 -7.14 1.15
N GLN A 30 23.65 -6.02 1.72
CA GLN A 30 24.87 -5.33 1.24
C GLN A 30 26.14 -6.20 1.34
N ASP A 31 26.17 -7.15 2.28
CA ASP A 31 27.28 -8.10 2.49
C ASP A 31 27.36 -9.20 1.43
N GLY A 32 26.39 -9.27 0.52
CA GLY A 32 26.32 -10.29 -0.53
C GLY A 32 25.70 -11.62 -0.10
N SER A 33 25.15 -11.73 1.11
CA SER A 33 24.43 -12.92 1.60
C SER A 33 22.99 -13.04 1.09
N GLY A 34 22.51 -12.07 0.30
CA GLY A 34 21.20 -12.04 -0.32
C GLY A 34 21.25 -12.27 -1.83
N ASP A 35 20.10 -12.20 -2.50
CA ASP A 35 19.99 -12.28 -3.96
C ASP A 35 20.56 -11.01 -4.64
N PHE A 36 20.41 -9.85 -3.99
CA PHE A 36 20.91 -8.57 -4.46
C PHE A 36 21.62 -7.79 -3.35
N LYS A 37 22.52 -6.88 -3.73
CA LYS A 37 23.19 -5.96 -2.79
C LYS A 37 22.46 -4.64 -2.56
N THR A 38 21.57 -4.28 -3.47
CA THR A 38 20.88 -2.98 -3.52
C THR A 38 19.39 -3.18 -3.73
N ILE A 39 18.57 -2.27 -3.19
CA ILE A 39 17.13 -2.32 -3.34
C ILE A 39 16.73 -2.04 -4.79
N THR A 40 17.40 -1.10 -5.48
CA THR A 40 17.15 -0.80 -6.89
C THR A 40 17.30 -2.03 -7.79
N ALA A 41 18.39 -2.81 -7.64
CA ALA A 41 18.60 -4.01 -8.45
C ALA A 41 17.51 -5.08 -8.22
N ALA A 42 17.04 -5.24 -6.98
CA ALA A 42 15.94 -6.16 -6.67
C ALA A 42 14.63 -5.72 -7.36
N ILE A 43 14.29 -4.44 -7.32
CA ILE A 43 13.11 -3.89 -8.01
C ILE A 43 13.23 -4.06 -9.54
N GLN A 44 14.40 -3.77 -10.10
CA GLN A 44 14.65 -3.89 -11.55
C GLN A 44 14.62 -5.35 -12.05
N SER A 45 14.77 -6.32 -11.15
CA SER A 45 14.62 -7.74 -11.51
C SER A 45 13.16 -8.18 -11.66
N LEU A 46 12.20 -7.37 -11.21
CA LEU A 46 10.78 -7.69 -11.27
C LEU A 46 10.22 -7.45 -12.67
N PRO A 47 9.27 -8.28 -13.14
CA PRO A 47 8.53 -7.98 -14.37
C PRO A 47 7.78 -6.67 -14.20
N TYR A 48 7.78 -5.84 -15.24
CA TYR A 48 7.05 -4.56 -15.22
C TYR A 48 5.56 -4.78 -14.90
N PHE A 49 4.95 -5.77 -15.54
CA PHE A 49 3.61 -6.23 -15.22
C PHE A 49 3.70 -7.35 -14.19
N ASN A 50 3.68 -6.97 -12.91
CA ASN A 50 3.60 -7.92 -11.81
C ASN A 50 2.13 -8.14 -11.43
N TYR A 51 1.70 -9.40 -11.35
CA TYR A 51 0.32 -9.77 -11.00
C TYR A 51 0.22 -10.49 -9.66
N GLN A 52 1.36 -10.71 -8.99
CA GLN A 52 1.45 -11.49 -7.77
C GLN A 52 2.27 -10.75 -6.72
N ARG A 53 1.96 -10.99 -5.44
CA ARG A 53 2.72 -10.36 -4.37
C ARG A 53 4.16 -10.84 -4.41
N THR A 54 5.09 -9.89 -4.53
CA THR A 54 6.53 -10.15 -4.43
C THR A 54 7.07 -9.41 -3.22
N VAL A 55 7.71 -10.15 -2.31
CA VAL A 55 8.32 -9.61 -1.10
C VAL A 55 9.81 -9.40 -1.35
N ILE A 56 10.27 -8.15 -1.23
CA ILE A 56 11.67 -7.77 -1.16
C ILE A 56 11.99 -7.59 0.33
N PHE A 57 12.63 -8.60 0.91
CA PHE A 57 13.15 -8.58 2.28
C PHE A 57 14.53 -7.93 2.31
N VAL A 58 14.68 -6.84 3.06
CA VAL A 58 15.90 -6.05 3.13
C VAL A 58 16.56 -6.27 4.48
N LYS A 59 17.75 -6.87 4.48
CA LYS A 59 18.53 -7.07 5.71
C LYS A 59 19.01 -5.75 6.28
N ASN A 60 19.33 -5.76 7.57
CA ASN A 60 19.91 -4.63 8.28
C ASN A 60 21.09 -4.00 7.52
N GLY A 61 21.15 -2.68 7.55
CA GLY A 61 22.10 -1.88 6.78
C GLY A 61 21.54 -0.50 6.46
N THR A 62 22.43 0.37 5.97
CA THR A 62 22.06 1.69 5.47
C THR A 62 22.21 1.71 3.96
N TYR A 63 21.08 1.76 3.28
CA TYR A 63 20.94 1.78 1.84
C TYR A 63 20.80 3.23 1.39
N ASN A 64 21.88 3.82 0.88
CA ASN A 64 21.88 5.18 0.37
C ASN A 64 21.43 5.19 -1.11
N GLU A 65 20.14 4.99 -1.33
CA GLU A 65 19.52 4.82 -2.64
C GLU A 65 18.26 5.69 -2.75
N LYS A 66 17.97 6.15 -3.97
CA LYS A 66 16.66 6.66 -4.33
C LYS A 66 16.00 5.65 -5.26
N ILE A 67 14.80 5.18 -4.91
CA ILE A 67 14.15 4.07 -5.61
C ILE A 67 12.86 4.51 -6.32
N ARG A 68 12.49 3.77 -7.36
CA ARG A 68 11.24 3.93 -8.10
C ARG A 68 10.56 2.57 -8.20
N ILE A 69 9.27 2.51 -7.89
CA ILE A 69 8.45 1.29 -7.90
C ILE A 69 7.25 1.56 -8.79
N ASP A 70 7.29 1.01 -10.00
CA ASP A 70 6.19 1.07 -10.96
C ASP A 70 5.39 -0.23 -11.00
N GLN A 71 5.94 -1.32 -10.45
CA GLN A 71 5.31 -2.63 -10.39
C GLN A 71 4.27 -2.70 -9.27
N ASP A 72 3.10 -3.28 -9.59
CA ASP A 72 2.06 -3.57 -8.60
C ASP A 72 2.49 -4.68 -7.64
N TYR A 73 1.80 -4.80 -6.51
CA TYR A 73 1.89 -5.92 -5.57
C TYR A 73 3.30 -6.15 -5.00
N VAL A 74 4.09 -5.09 -4.83
CA VAL A 74 5.42 -5.16 -4.21
C VAL A 74 5.31 -4.94 -2.70
N SER A 75 5.94 -5.81 -1.91
CA SER A 75 6.20 -5.55 -0.49
C SER A 75 7.69 -5.26 -0.29
N LEU A 76 8.04 -4.10 0.25
CA LEU A 76 9.39 -3.80 0.74
C LEU A 76 9.41 -3.95 2.26
N ARG A 77 10.05 -5.01 2.76
CA ARG A 77 10.04 -5.39 4.17
C ARG A 77 11.45 -5.36 4.74
N GLY A 78 11.71 -4.50 5.72
CA GLY A 78 12.97 -4.54 6.45
C GLY A 78 13.05 -5.66 7.47
N GLU A 79 14.28 -6.08 7.78
CA GLU A 79 14.60 -6.97 8.90
C GLU A 79 14.33 -6.29 10.25
N SER A 80 14.51 -4.97 10.32
CA SER A 80 14.30 -4.19 11.53
C SER A 80 13.92 -2.76 11.20
N ARG A 81 12.87 -2.26 11.88
CA ARG A 81 12.45 -0.86 11.86
C ARG A 81 13.62 0.12 12.01
N ASP A 82 14.51 -0.13 12.97
CA ASP A 82 15.54 0.84 13.36
C ASP A 82 16.91 0.58 12.72
N LYS A 83 17.13 -0.62 12.16
CA LYS A 83 18.45 -1.02 11.61
C LYS A 83 18.44 -1.26 10.10
N THR A 84 17.27 -1.36 9.48
CA THR A 84 17.12 -1.34 8.02
C THR A 84 16.73 0.07 7.60
N ILE A 85 17.67 0.81 7.03
CA ILE A 85 17.50 2.24 6.74
C ILE A 85 17.67 2.48 5.24
N LEU A 86 16.64 2.99 4.58
CA LEU A 86 16.72 3.53 3.22
C LEU A 86 16.77 5.06 3.30
N GLN A 87 17.80 5.67 2.71
CA GLN A 87 17.96 7.11 2.78
C GLN A 87 18.49 7.71 1.48
N TYR A 88 18.12 8.97 1.24
CA TYR A 88 18.69 9.79 0.18
C TYR A 88 18.50 11.27 0.51
N SER A 89 19.42 12.15 0.09
CA SER A 89 19.31 13.59 0.35
C SER A 89 18.92 14.32 -0.94
N GLN A 90 17.70 14.87 -1.01
CA GLN A 90 17.28 15.63 -2.20
C GLN A 90 16.10 16.58 -1.91
N LEU A 91 16.19 17.81 -2.41
CA LEU A 91 15.02 18.68 -2.56
C LEU A 91 14.30 18.39 -3.87
N ARG A 92 12.99 18.61 -3.87
CA ARG A 92 12.19 18.62 -5.10
C ARG A 92 12.74 19.64 -6.11
N THR A 93 13.18 20.81 -5.66
CA THR A 93 13.76 21.86 -6.53
C THR A 93 15.04 21.41 -7.20
N ASP A 94 15.90 20.68 -6.48
CA ASP A 94 17.15 20.16 -7.01
C ASP A 94 16.88 19.10 -8.09
N TRP A 95 15.90 18.24 -7.86
CA TRP A 95 15.41 17.30 -8.88
C TRP A 95 14.77 18.02 -10.07
N ILE A 96 13.99 19.08 -9.87
CA ILE A 96 13.41 19.86 -10.99
C ILE A 96 14.52 20.45 -11.87
N ALA A 97 15.60 20.94 -11.26
CA ALA A 97 16.75 21.49 -11.97
C ALA A 97 17.54 20.40 -12.71
N ASN A 98 17.62 19.19 -12.16
CA ASN A 98 18.38 18.06 -12.71
C ASN A 98 17.54 16.78 -12.69
N LYS A 99 16.54 16.70 -13.58
CA LYS A 99 15.59 15.59 -13.60
C LYS A 99 16.28 14.29 -14.00
N ASP A 100 16.03 13.25 -13.21
CA ASP A 100 16.28 11.86 -13.55
C ASP A 100 14.97 11.09 -13.76
N SER A 101 15.07 9.85 -14.24
CA SER A 101 13.92 8.95 -14.44
C SER A 101 13.37 8.35 -13.14
N THR A 102 14.10 8.44 -12.03
CA THR A 102 13.71 7.87 -10.74
C THR A 102 12.61 8.70 -10.07
N GLY A 103 12.78 10.01 -9.95
CA GLY A 103 11.79 10.94 -9.39
C GLY A 103 12.30 11.77 -8.21
N ALA A 104 11.45 12.54 -7.52
CA ALA A 104 11.89 13.55 -6.54
C ALA A 104 12.00 13.08 -5.08
N ALA A 105 11.58 11.85 -4.76
CA ALA A 105 11.51 11.32 -3.40
C ALA A 105 12.46 10.15 -3.16
N VAL A 106 12.74 9.81 -1.90
CA VAL A 106 13.51 8.59 -1.55
C VAL A 106 12.83 7.34 -2.11
N ILE A 107 11.50 7.24 -1.98
CA ILE A 107 10.65 6.25 -2.64
C ILE A 107 9.68 6.96 -3.59
N ASN A 108 9.79 6.67 -4.88
CA ASN A 108 8.87 7.14 -5.92
C ASN A 108 7.91 6.00 -6.28
N LEU A 109 6.65 6.09 -5.86
CA LEU A 109 5.69 4.98 -5.83
C LEU A 109 4.54 5.17 -6.81
N ASN A 110 4.53 4.42 -7.91
CA ASN A 110 3.45 4.45 -8.90
C ASN A 110 2.67 3.14 -8.98
N GLY A 111 3.25 2.01 -8.53
CA GLY A 111 2.58 0.71 -8.48
C GLY A 111 1.55 0.62 -7.35
N ASP A 112 0.45 -0.08 -7.63
CA ASP A 112 -0.64 -0.33 -6.69
C ASP A 112 -0.34 -1.49 -5.73
N ASP A 113 -1.11 -1.57 -4.63
CA ASP A 113 -1.00 -2.66 -3.65
C ASP A 113 0.38 -2.80 -3.00
N PHE A 114 1.08 -1.67 -2.87
CA PHE A 114 2.39 -1.59 -2.25
C PHE A 114 2.34 -1.70 -0.72
N VAL A 115 3.31 -2.40 -0.13
CA VAL A 115 3.47 -2.50 1.32
C VAL A 115 4.90 -2.14 1.71
N LEU A 116 5.06 -1.10 2.52
CA LEU A 116 6.32 -0.78 3.20
C LEU A 116 6.22 -1.22 4.66
N GLU A 117 7.15 -2.05 5.12
CA GLU A 117 7.07 -2.65 6.45
C GLU A 117 8.40 -2.72 7.17
N ASN A 118 8.40 -2.42 8.48
CA ASN A 118 9.49 -2.71 9.41
C ASN A 118 10.86 -2.13 8.98
N MET A 119 10.88 -0.87 8.55
CA MET A 119 12.13 -0.17 8.21
C MET A 119 12.03 1.34 8.46
N THR A 120 13.17 2.01 8.38
CA THR A 120 13.27 3.48 8.37
C THR A 120 13.49 3.95 6.93
N VAL A 121 12.75 4.97 6.53
CA VAL A 121 12.95 5.69 5.26
C VAL A 121 13.14 7.17 5.57
N GLU A 122 14.22 7.77 5.10
CA GLU A 122 14.56 9.15 5.44
C GLU A 122 15.05 9.96 4.24
N ASN A 123 14.43 11.12 4.01
CA ASN A 123 15.04 12.15 3.21
C ASN A 123 15.98 12.96 4.09
N THR A 124 17.29 12.77 3.89
CA THR A 124 18.34 13.30 4.77
C THR A 124 18.72 14.74 4.48
N GLN A 125 17.97 15.44 3.62
CA GLN A 125 18.24 16.84 3.30
C GLN A 125 18.20 17.73 4.57
N PRO A 126 19.31 18.41 4.94
CA PRO A 126 19.36 19.24 6.16
C PRO A 126 18.44 20.47 6.19
N GLN A 127 18.01 21.00 5.04
CA GLN A 127 17.22 22.22 4.99
C GLN A 127 15.80 22.02 5.53
N ILE A 128 15.41 22.81 6.54
CA ILE A 128 14.08 22.71 7.16
C ILE A 128 13.05 23.50 6.36
N GLY A 129 11.98 22.85 5.90
CA GLY A 129 10.80 23.49 5.32
C GLY A 129 10.60 23.36 3.81
N PRO A 130 11.62 23.51 2.93
CA PRO A 130 11.45 23.22 1.51
C PRO A 130 10.93 21.80 1.24
N HIS A 131 10.32 21.55 0.08
CA HIS A 131 9.81 20.21 -0.25
C HIS A 131 10.96 19.20 -0.36
N ALA A 132 10.96 18.21 0.53
CA ALA A 132 11.93 17.11 0.58
C ALA A 132 11.16 15.82 0.83
N PHE A 133 10.67 15.23 -0.25
CA PHE A 133 9.78 14.08 -0.20
C PHE A 133 10.54 12.82 0.25
N THR A 134 9.98 12.08 1.19
CA THR A 134 10.49 10.76 1.57
C THR A 134 9.75 9.69 0.80
N ILE A 135 8.42 9.80 0.71
CA ILE A 135 7.58 8.95 -0.12
C ILE A 135 6.70 9.84 -0.98
N TYR A 136 6.72 9.63 -2.30
CA TYR A 136 5.92 10.38 -3.25
C TYR A 136 5.37 9.49 -4.34
N GLY A 137 4.12 9.69 -4.74
CA GLY A 137 3.57 9.06 -5.95
C GLY A 137 2.06 8.86 -5.88
N THR A 138 1.55 7.88 -6.62
CA THR A 138 0.10 7.69 -6.86
C THR A 138 -0.40 6.26 -6.62
N GLY A 139 0.46 5.32 -6.20
CA GLY A 139 0.04 3.94 -5.98
C GLY A 139 -1.10 3.80 -4.97
N THR A 140 -2.25 3.26 -5.39
CA THR A 140 -3.39 3.02 -4.50
C THR A 140 -3.27 1.71 -3.73
N ARG A 141 -4.04 1.55 -2.65
CA ARG A 141 -3.92 0.45 -1.68
C ARG A 141 -2.50 0.36 -1.10
N THR A 142 -1.91 1.52 -0.81
CA THR A 142 -0.57 1.62 -0.21
C THR A 142 -0.64 1.43 1.30
N ILE A 143 0.18 0.52 1.82
CA ILE A 143 0.36 0.29 3.26
C ILE A 143 1.74 0.77 3.72
N ILE A 144 1.79 1.48 4.85
CA ILE A 144 3.03 1.74 5.60
C ILE A 144 2.83 1.22 7.02
N LEU A 145 3.61 0.21 7.42
CA LEU A 145 3.38 -0.55 8.65
C LEU A 145 4.66 -0.65 9.48
N ASN A 146 4.60 -0.20 10.75
CA ASN A 146 5.73 -0.27 11.67
C ASN A 146 7.00 0.41 11.11
N CYS A 147 6.86 1.60 10.52
CA CYS A 147 7.96 2.31 9.88
C CYS A 147 8.27 3.65 10.56
N ASN A 148 9.51 4.08 10.39
CA ASN A 148 9.92 5.46 10.59
C ASN A 148 9.99 6.13 9.22
N VAL A 149 9.33 7.27 9.03
CA VAL A 149 9.33 8.00 7.76
C VAL A 149 9.64 9.46 8.02
N PHE A 150 10.86 9.87 7.70
CA PHE A 150 11.45 11.12 8.19
C PHE A 150 11.86 12.05 7.06
N SER A 151 11.68 13.34 7.29
CA SER A 151 12.28 14.43 6.53
C SER A 151 12.37 15.66 7.44
N LYS A 152 13.20 16.63 7.08
CA LYS A 152 13.14 17.99 7.64
C LYS A 152 12.37 18.96 6.74
N GLY A 153 12.02 18.53 5.53
CA GLY A 153 11.27 19.30 4.57
C GLY A 153 9.76 19.14 4.68
N GLY A 154 9.03 19.92 3.89
CA GLY A 154 7.60 19.71 3.71
C GLY A 154 7.29 18.46 2.89
N ASP A 155 6.03 18.03 2.93
CA ASP A 155 5.49 16.96 2.06
C ASP A 155 6.20 15.60 2.21
N THR A 156 6.61 15.22 3.42
CA THR A 156 7.35 13.97 3.71
C THR A 156 6.68 12.72 3.13
N VAL A 157 5.37 12.57 3.32
CA VAL A 157 4.54 11.48 2.78
C VAL A 157 3.45 12.06 1.89
N SER A 158 3.64 11.93 0.58
CA SER A 158 2.88 12.62 -0.47
C SER A 158 2.28 11.65 -1.47
N LEU A 159 1.22 10.94 -1.07
CA LEU A 159 0.46 10.02 -1.93
C LEU A 159 -0.72 10.76 -2.57
N TRP A 160 -0.63 11.02 -3.88
CA TRP A 160 -1.39 12.07 -4.57
C TRP A 160 -2.34 11.58 -5.67
N ASP A 161 -2.83 10.33 -5.59
CA ASP A 161 -3.96 9.90 -6.42
C ASP A 161 -5.29 10.46 -5.87
N TYR A 162 -5.75 11.54 -6.49
CA TYR A 162 -6.99 12.22 -6.09
C TYR A 162 -8.28 11.49 -6.51
N LYS A 163 -8.21 10.46 -7.36
CA LYS A 163 -9.40 9.74 -7.85
C LYS A 163 -9.64 8.45 -7.09
N THR A 164 -8.61 7.61 -7.02
CA THR A 164 -8.73 6.23 -6.53
C THR A 164 -7.79 5.93 -5.36
N GLY A 165 -7.04 6.92 -4.87
CA GLY A 165 -6.03 6.73 -3.83
C GLY A 165 -6.63 6.26 -2.51
N MET A 166 -6.20 5.10 -2.03
CA MET A 166 -6.55 4.55 -0.72
C MET A 166 -5.26 4.18 0.02
N TYR A 167 -5.03 4.79 1.17
CA TYR A 167 -3.78 4.62 1.92
C TYR A 167 -4.04 4.23 3.37
N TYR A 168 -3.31 3.24 3.85
CA TYR A 168 -3.43 2.75 5.23
C TYR A 168 -2.07 2.79 5.91
N HIS A 169 -1.96 3.45 7.07
CA HIS A 169 -0.71 3.49 7.81
C HIS A 169 -0.93 3.13 9.28
N ALA A 170 -0.06 2.29 9.84
CA ALA A 170 -0.19 1.86 11.23
C ALA A 170 1.15 1.73 11.95
N ASN A 171 1.18 2.08 13.23
CA ASN A 171 2.37 1.99 14.08
C ASN A 171 3.59 2.75 13.51
N CYS A 172 3.36 3.92 12.91
CA CYS A 172 4.40 4.69 12.23
C CYS A 172 4.90 5.87 13.08
N SER A 173 6.12 6.33 12.78
CA SER A 173 6.63 7.63 13.23
C SER A 173 6.89 8.50 12.02
N PHE A 174 6.16 9.61 11.91
CA PHE A 174 6.28 10.58 10.83
C PHE A 174 6.92 11.86 11.35
N VAL A 175 7.97 12.34 10.66
CA VAL A 175 8.63 13.60 10.97
C VAL A 175 8.75 14.45 9.72
N GLY A 176 8.40 15.73 9.80
CA GLY A 176 8.51 16.66 8.69
C GLY A 176 8.23 18.10 9.07
N ALA A 177 8.17 18.97 8.06
CA ALA A 177 7.76 20.35 8.18
C ALA A 177 6.36 20.55 7.57
N VAL A 178 6.13 21.62 6.79
CA VAL A 178 4.81 21.90 6.22
C VAL A 178 4.17 20.73 5.46
N ASP A 179 2.92 20.43 5.80
CA ASP A 179 2.06 19.44 5.15
C ASP A 179 2.73 18.04 5.06
N PHE A 180 3.51 17.64 6.08
CA PHE A 180 4.36 16.46 5.96
C PHE A 180 3.63 15.11 5.82
N VAL A 181 2.37 15.00 6.23
CA VAL A 181 1.48 13.92 5.80
C VAL A 181 0.33 14.51 5.01
N CYS A 182 0.38 14.35 3.68
CA CYS A 182 -0.52 15.05 2.76
C CYS A 182 -1.19 14.12 1.72
N PRO A 183 -2.03 13.16 2.15
CA PRO A 183 -2.73 12.25 1.24
C PRO A 183 -3.79 12.96 0.39
N ARG A 184 -3.94 12.52 -0.86
CA ARG A 184 -5.10 12.79 -1.72
C ARG A 184 -5.90 11.52 -1.95
N GLY A 185 -7.22 11.56 -1.79
CA GLY A 185 -8.08 10.36 -1.83
C GLY A 185 -8.58 9.97 -0.44
N TRP A 186 -8.56 8.67 -0.10
CA TRP A 186 -8.90 8.16 1.22
C TRP A 186 -7.64 7.77 1.98
N CYS A 187 -7.60 8.06 3.28
CA CYS A 187 -6.47 7.68 4.13
C CYS A 187 -6.94 7.30 5.54
N PHE A 188 -6.44 6.20 6.06
CA PHE A 188 -6.63 5.78 7.45
C PHE A 188 -5.27 5.57 8.12
N ILE A 189 -5.01 6.30 9.21
CA ILE A 189 -3.80 6.19 10.01
C ILE A 189 -4.16 5.79 11.44
N ARG A 190 -3.46 4.82 12.02
CA ARG A 190 -3.61 4.51 13.45
C ARG A 190 -2.32 4.27 14.20
N ASP A 191 -2.40 4.44 15.51
CA ASP A 191 -1.34 4.11 16.47
C ASP A 191 0.01 4.74 16.09
N SER A 192 -0.02 5.97 15.57
CA SER A 192 1.14 6.61 14.96
C SER A 192 1.53 7.90 15.67
N LYS A 193 2.78 8.33 15.45
CA LYS A 193 3.35 9.55 16.02
C LYS A 193 3.67 10.54 14.91
N PHE A 194 3.34 11.79 15.14
CA PHE A 194 3.58 12.91 14.24
C PHE A 194 4.48 13.91 14.98
N TYR A 195 5.62 14.26 14.39
CA TYR A 195 6.55 15.24 14.95
C TYR A 195 6.86 16.35 13.94
N GLU A 196 6.39 17.56 14.24
CA GLU A 196 6.54 18.72 13.37
C GLU A 196 7.81 19.53 13.71
N VAL A 197 8.69 19.72 12.72
CA VAL A 197 10.00 20.37 12.92
C VAL A 197 10.00 21.87 12.63
N LYS A 198 8.88 22.44 12.17
CA LYS A 198 8.75 23.86 11.82
C LYS A 198 7.43 24.42 12.35
N GLN A 199 7.33 25.73 12.53
CA GLN A 199 6.07 26.35 12.93
C GLN A 199 5.08 26.41 11.74
N THR A 200 4.65 25.24 11.26
CA THR A 200 3.78 25.03 10.09
C THR A 200 2.73 23.94 10.37
N ALA A 201 1.80 23.73 9.44
CA ALA A 201 0.78 22.69 9.53
C ALA A 201 1.39 21.30 9.34
N ALA A 202 1.09 20.36 10.25
CA ALA A 202 1.61 18.99 10.19
C ALA A 202 0.90 18.14 9.12
N ILE A 203 -0.44 18.15 9.10
CA ILE A 203 -1.24 17.34 8.18
C ILE A 203 -1.96 18.18 7.13
N TRP A 204 -2.10 17.60 5.95
CA TRP A 204 -2.86 18.19 4.85
C TRP A 204 -3.72 17.16 4.16
N HIS A 205 -4.80 17.59 3.52
CA HIS A 205 -5.67 16.69 2.77
C HIS A 205 -6.29 17.34 1.55
N ALA A 206 -6.51 16.54 0.51
CA ALA A 206 -7.46 16.84 -0.55
C ALA A 206 -8.32 15.61 -0.88
N GLY A 207 -9.62 15.79 -0.76
CA GLY A 207 -10.67 14.82 -1.03
C GLY A 207 -11.79 15.43 -1.89
N GLY A 208 -11.43 16.14 -2.95
CA GLY A 208 -12.37 16.93 -3.76
C GLY A 208 -13.02 16.23 -4.94
N ASP A 209 -12.59 15.01 -5.28
CA ASP A 209 -13.16 14.24 -6.39
C ASP A 209 -14.43 13.51 -5.95
N ASN A 210 -14.49 13.10 -4.68
CA ASN A 210 -15.63 12.41 -4.08
C ASN A 210 -15.84 12.87 -2.64
N ILE A 211 -17.08 13.23 -2.29
CA ILE A 211 -17.47 13.70 -0.95
C ILE A 211 -17.09 12.73 0.18
N ASN A 212 -16.95 11.44 -0.15
CA ASN A 212 -16.60 10.40 0.79
C ASN A 212 -15.08 10.21 0.96
N GLN A 213 -14.23 10.93 0.23
CA GLN A 213 -12.78 10.92 0.46
C GLN A 213 -12.48 11.43 1.87
N LYS A 214 -12.06 10.51 2.73
CA LYS A 214 -11.92 10.69 4.19
C LYS A 214 -10.46 10.56 4.58
N PHE A 215 -9.96 11.49 5.39
CA PHE A 215 -8.69 11.34 6.11
C PHE A 215 -8.97 11.10 7.60
N VAL A 216 -8.72 9.86 8.03
CA VAL A 216 -9.03 9.38 9.38
C VAL A 216 -7.74 9.08 10.12
N ILE A 217 -7.60 9.62 11.33
CA ILE A 217 -6.45 9.41 12.21
C ILE A 217 -6.99 8.94 13.57
N VAL A 218 -6.53 7.77 14.02
CA VAL A 218 -7.01 7.10 15.24
C VAL A 218 -5.85 6.81 16.18
N ASN A 219 -6.05 6.93 17.50
CA ASN A 219 -5.07 6.51 18.53
C ASN A 219 -3.63 7.07 18.31
N SER A 220 -3.51 8.30 17.82
CA SER A 220 -2.22 8.85 17.39
C SER A 220 -1.82 10.09 18.19
N SER A 221 -0.55 10.46 18.19
CA SER A 221 -0.04 11.61 18.94
C SER A 221 0.62 12.65 18.05
N PHE A 222 0.38 13.93 18.33
CA PHE A 222 0.99 15.07 17.65
C PHE A 222 1.87 15.86 18.61
N ASP A 223 3.13 16.05 18.22
CA ASP A 223 4.12 16.88 18.90
C ASP A 223 4.97 17.63 17.86
N GLY A 224 5.79 18.56 18.32
CA GLY A 224 6.62 19.36 17.47
C GLY A 224 7.17 20.62 18.13
N VAL A 225 7.73 21.49 17.30
CA VAL A 225 8.24 22.79 17.74
C VAL A 225 7.11 23.71 18.22
N LYS A 226 7.38 24.56 19.21
CA LYS A 226 6.37 25.45 19.79
C LYS A 226 5.64 26.27 18.72
N GLY A 227 4.30 26.23 18.76
CA GLY A 227 3.40 26.96 17.88
C GLY A 227 3.10 26.26 16.56
N PHE A 228 3.51 25.01 16.37
CA PHE A 228 3.18 24.25 15.15
C PHE A 228 1.66 24.07 14.98
N GLU A 229 1.15 24.03 13.76
CA GLU A 229 -0.28 23.93 13.49
C GLU A 229 -0.69 22.46 13.26
N LEU A 230 -1.89 22.07 13.68
CA LEU A 230 -2.37 20.70 13.50
C LEU A 230 -2.45 20.33 12.02
N GLY A 231 -3.18 21.11 11.22
CA GLY A 231 -3.37 20.79 9.81
C GLY A 231 -4.11 21.86 9.03
N ARG A 232 -4.13 21.70 7.71
CA ARG A 232 -4.82 22.61 6.79
C ARG A 232 -5.25 21.89 5.51
N HIS A 233 -5.99 22.58 4.65
CA HIS A 233 -6.27 22.10 3.30
C HIS A 233 -6.48 23.28 2.35
N HIS A 234 -6.35 23.01 1.05
CA HIS A 234 -6.64 23.99 -0.01
C HIS A 234 -7.87 23.59 -0.82
N TYR A 235 -8.05 22.28 -1.02
CA TYR A 235 -9.18 21.68 -1.73
C TYR A 235 -10.24 21.25 -0.72
N GLU A 236 -11.40 20.85 -1.22
CA GLU A 236 -12.33 20.02 -0.46
C GLU A 236 -11.61 18.93 0.34
N ALA A 237 -11.94 18.82 1.62
CA ALA A 237 -11.31 17.87 2.52
C ALA A 237 -12.28 17.43 3.62
N GLN A 238 -12.00 16.29 4.22
CA GLN A 238 -12.75 15.73 5.32
C GLN A 238 -11.80 15.01 6.29
N PHE A 239 -11.79 15.45 7.54
CA PHE A 239 -10.89 14.96 8.56
C PHE A 239 -11.67 14.30 9.71
N TYR A 240 -11.18 13.17 10.20
CA TYR A 240 -11.63 12.54 11.44
C TYR A 240 -10.41 12.30 12.33
N LEU A 241 -10.37 12.92 13.51
CA LEU A 241 -9.33 12.70 14.51
C LEU A 241 -9.97 12.11 15.76
N ILE A 242 -9.63 10.85 16.05
CA ILE A 242 -10.30 10.03 17.06
C ILE A 242 -9.28 9.51 18.06
N ASN A 243 -9.51 9.73 19.35
CA ASN A 243 -8.62 9.29 20.43
C ASN A 243 -7.15 9.71 20.21
N CYS A 244 -6.93 10.89 19.64
CA CYS A 244 -5.61 11.46 19.43
C CYS A 244 -5.14 12.27 20.65
N THR A 245 -3.83 12.40 20.83
CA THR A 245 -3.24 13.27 21.86
C THR A 245 -2.48 14.42 21.21
N PHE A 246 -2.73 15.64 21.68
CA PHE A 246 -2.06 16.86 21.20
C PHE A 246 -1.21 17.45 22.33
N SER A 247 0.09 17.60 22.07
CA SER A 247 1.06 18.22 22.99
C SER A 247 0.81 19.72 23.21
N ASP A 248 1.35 20.25 24.30
CA ASP A 248 1.22 21.66 24.68
C ASP A 248 2.11 22.60 23.84
N SER A 249 2.94 22.04 22.96
CA SER A 249 3.71 22.78 21.96
C SER A 249 2.85 23.15 20.74
N MET A 250 1.70 22.50 20.52
CA MET A 250 0.83 22.76 19.37
C MET A 250 0.11 24.11 19.50
N SER A 251 -0.11 24.77 18.37
CA SER A 251 -0.98 25.95 18.25
C SER A 251 -2.43 25.59 18.58
N THR A 252 -3.17 26.55 19.14
CA THR A 252 -4.61 26.41 19.40
C THR A 252 -5.48 26.57 18.15
N ARG A 253 -4.88 26.86 16.98
CA ARG A 253 -5.60 27.01 15.71
C ARG A 253 -6.22 25.68 15.27
N PRO A 254 -7.51 25.64 14.92
CA PRO A 254 -8.13 24.45 14.33
C PRO A 254 -7.56 24.14 12.95
N ILE A 255 -7.87 22.94 12.43
CA ILE A 255 -7.73 22.67 11.00
C ILE A 255 -8.46 23.75 10.20
N TYR A 256 -7.80 24.32 9.19
CA TYR A 256 -8.32 25.46 8.44
C TYR A 256 -8.16 25.30 6.93
N ARG A 257 -9.07 25.95 6.19
CA ARG A 257 -8.93 26.12 4.75
C ARG A 257 -7.98 27.28 4.47
N VAL A 258 -7.00 27.08 3.61
CA VAL A 258 -6.17 28.15 3.05
C VAL A 258 -6.96 28.86 1.96
N THR A 259 -7.03 30.18 2.04
CA THR A 259 -7.68 31.05 1.05
C THR A 259 -6.69 32.08 0.51
N TYR A 260 -6.97 32.59 -0.68
CA TYR A 260 -6.17 33.53 -1.46
C TYR A 260 -7.01 34.72 -1.92
N PRO A 261 -7.38 35.65 -1.00
CA PRO A 261 -8.24 36.78 -1.34
C PRO A 261 -7.69 37.68 -2.45
N ASN A 262 -6.35 37.74 -2.57
CA ASN A 262 -5.65 38.59 -3.54
C ASN A 262 -5.20 37.83 -4.80
N GLU A 263 -5.42 36.52 -4.86
CA GLU A 263 -5.00 35.62 -5.96
C GLU A 263 -6.14 34.61 -6.23
N PRO A 264 -7.32 35.07 -6.70
CA PRO A 264 -8.53 34.25 -6.82
C PRO A 264 -8.36 33.04 -7.76
N GLU A 265 -7.41 33.08 -8.70
CA GLU A 265 -7.04 31.95 -9.55
C GLU A 265 -6.43 30.76 -8.79
N ARG A 266 -5.93 30.99 -7.57
CA ARG A 266 -5.43 29.94 -6.67
C ARG A 266 -6.52 29.31 -5.82
N GLU A 267 -7.69 29.93 -5.73
CA GLU A 267 -8.82 29.38 -5.01
C GLU A 267 -9.28 28.06 -5.63
N ARG A 268 -9.61 27.11 -4.76
CA ARG A 268 -10.15 25.81 -5.17
C ARG A 268 -11.62 25.73 -4.80
N PRO A 269 -12.43 24.94 -5.54
CA PRO A 269 -13.83 24.71 -5.21
C PRO A 269 -14.01 24.31 -3.74
N PHE A 270 -15.05 24.85 -3.11
CA PHE A 270 -15.40 24.61 -1.71
C PHE A 270 -16.92 24.57 -1.55
N ASN A 271 -17.51 23.54 -2.15
CA ASN A 271 -18.93 23.30 -2.30
C ASN A 271 -19.57 22.63 -1.08
N TRP A 272 -18.80 21.94 -0.24
CA TRP A 272 -19.34 21.10 0.83
C TRP A 272 -19.07 21.62 2.25
N GLY A 273 -18.36 22.75 2.36
CA GLY A 273 -18.08 23.40 3.64
C GLY A 273 -17.07 22.64 4.52
N PRO A 274 -16.84 23.13 5.75
CA PRO A 274 -15.88 22.53 6.67
C PRO A 274 -16.37 21.18 7.18
N ARG A 275 -15.51 20.15 7.12
CA ARG A 275 -15.79 18.79 7.60
C ARG A 275 -14.62 18.29 8.43
N TYR A 276 -14.56 18.74 9.68
CA TYR A 276 -13.55 18.32 10.64
C TYR A 276 -14.25 17.71 11.83
N TYR A 277 -13.99 16.44 12.08
CA TYR A 277 -14.69 15.68 13.10
C TYR A 277 -13.73 15.15 14.14
N TYR A 278 -14.11 15.31 15.40
CA TYR A 278 -13.27 15.03 16.55
C TYR A 278 -14.04 14.12 17.53
N SER A 279 -13.33 13.22 18.22
CA SER A 279 -13.91 12.42 19.30
C SER A 279 -12.83 11.89 20.23
N ASP A 280 -13.03 11.99 21.54
CA ASP A 280 -12.16 11.45 22.59
C ASP A 280 -10.68 11.87 22.53
N ASN A 281 -10.38 12.98 21.88
CA ASN A 281 -9.01 13.50 21.79
C ASN A 281 -8.61 14.18 23.11
N LYS A 282 -7.30 14.15 23.42
CA LYS A 282 -6.73 14.63 24.69
C LYS A 282 -5.69 15.72 24.44
N SER A 283 -5.71 16.75 25.28
CA SER A 283 -4.70 17.82 25.32
C SER A 283 -4.76 18.51 26.69
N ASN A 284 -3.65 19.03 27.20
CA ASN A 284 -3.71 19.90 28.39
C ASN A 284 -4.09 21.35 28.02
N MET A 285 -4.13 21.68 26.73
CA MET A 285 -4.55 22.97 26.22
C MET A 285 -6.07 23.08 26.10
N GLN A 286 -6.59 24.30 26.22
CA GLN A 286 -7.99 24.60 25.91
C GLN A 286 -8.20 24.71 24.39
N LEU A 287 -8.61 23.61 23.77
CA LEU A 287 -8.89 23.54 22.34
C LEU A 287 -10.41 23.57 22.09
N GLY A 288 -10.98 24.77 21.94
CA GLY A 288 -12.44 24.94 21.78
C GLY A 288 -13.05 24.23 20.56
N TRP A 289 -12.24 23.89 19.55
CA TRP A 289 -12.65 23.12 18.39
C TRP A 289 -12.60 21.60 18.61
N ASN A 290 -11.92 21.12 19.65
CA ASN A 290 -11.71 19.69 19.92
C ASN A 290 -12.86 19.10 20.76
N ILE A 291 -14.09 19.41 20.37
CA ILE A 291 -15.31 18.92 21.00
C ILE A 291 -15.88 17.79 20.15
N ASN A 292 -16.42 16.74 20.79
CA ASN A 292 -17.04 15.65 20.06
C ASN A 292 -18.21 16.16 19.19
N ASN A 293 -18.07 15.98 17.88
CA ASN A 293 -19.02 16.44 16.88
C ASN A 293 -19.35 15.38 15.81
N LEU A 294 -19.09 14.08 16.07
CA LEU A 294 -19.37 13.00 15.12
C LEU A 294 -20.83 12.95 14.67
N GLN A 295 -21.76 13.37 15.52
CA GLN A 295 -23.19 13.49 15.20
C GLN A 295 -23.48 14.46 14.05
N THR A 296 -22.59 15.43 13.80
CA THR A 296 -22.72 16.41 12.71
C THR A 296 -22.18 15.88 11.37
N ALA A 297 -21.42 14.79 11.39
CA ALA A 297 -20.94 14.16 10.18
C ALA A 297 -22.08 13.49 9.40
N PHE A 298 -21.93 13.40 8.08
CA PHE A 298 -22.88 12.66 7.25
C PHE A 298 -23.01 11.20 7.73
N GLY A 299 -24.25 10.76 7.95
CA GLY A 299 -24.54 9.42 8.50
C GLY A 299 -24.27 9.26 10.00
N SER A 300 -23.80 10.31 10.68
CA SER A 300 -23.56 10.36 12.13
C SER A 300 -22.88 9.09 12.70
N PRO A 301 -21.71 8.67 12.15
CA PRO A 301 -21.07 7.43 12.55
C PRO A 301 -20.69 7.46 14.02
N SER A 302 -20.99 6.38 14.73
CA SER A 302 -20.39 6.13 16.03
C SER A 302 -18.89 5.87 15.87
N LYS A 303 -18.13 6.14 16.93
CA LYS A 303 -16.68 5.89 16.98
C LYS A 303 -16.30 4.47 16.51
N ASN A 304 -17.07 3.46 16.92
CA ASN A 304 -16.79 2.06 16.60
C ASN A 304 -17.05 1.70 15.13
N GLN A 305 -17.81 2.53 14.39
CA GLN A 305 -18.02 2.34 12.96
C GLN A 305 -16.86 2.89 12.12
N ILE A 306 -16.03 3.77 12.69
CA ILE A 306 -14.88 4.36 12.00
C ILE A 306 -13.73 3.35 11.95
N THR A 307 -13.80 2.48 10.95
CA THR A 307 -12.79 1.45 10.65
C THR A 307 -12.08 1.77 9.33
N PRO A 308 -10.97 1.09 8.99
CA PRO A 308 -10.38 1.19 7.65
C PRO A 308 -11.40 0.87 6.56
N LYS A 309 -12.15 -0.23 6.70
CA LYS A 309 -13.20 -0.61 5.74
C LYS A 309 -14.25 0.48 5.55
N TRP A 310 -14.73 1.09 6.63
CA TRP A 310 -15.68 2.21 6.54
C TRP A 310 -15.04 3.44 5.89
N THR A 311 -13.78 3.72 6.21
CA THR A 311 -13.04 4.85 5.64
C THR A 311 -12.95 4.72 4.14
N PHE A 312 -12.66 3.53 3.62
CA PHE A 312 -12.56 3.22 2.19
C PHE A 312 -13.91 2.85 1.55
N ASP A 313 -15.04 3.24 2.15
CA ASP A 313 -16.41 2.95 1.66
C ASP A 313 -16.65 1.46 1.30
N GLY A 314 -16.01 0.54 2.02
CA GLY A 314 -16.09 -0.90 1.79
C GLY A 314 -15.28 -1.42 0.61
N MET A 315 -14.61 -0.55 -0.16
CA MET A 315 -13.80 -0.92 -1.34
C MET A 315 -12.53 -1.68 -0.98
N TRP A 316 -11.99 -1.45 0.22
CA TRP A 316 -10.78 -2.10 0.71
C TRP A 316 -10.83 -2.27 2.22
N ASP A 317 -10.37 -3.41 2.71
CA ASP A 317 -10.21 -3.70 4.14
C ASP A 317 -8.82 -4.26 4.40
N PRO A 318 -7.82 -3.39 4.67
CA PRO A 318 -6.44 -3.83 4.91
C PRO A 318 -6.28 -4.67 6.17
N GLU A 319 -7.25 -4.67 7.08
CA GLU A 319 -7.22 -5.43 8.34
C GLU A 319 -7.98 -6.75 8.28
N SER A 320 -8.60 -7.07 7.14
CA SER A 320 -9.27 -8.33 6.95
C SER A 320 -8.31 -9.50 7.15
N LYS A 321 -8.78 -10.53 7.84
CA LYS A 321 -8.09 -11.83 7.97
C LYS A 321 -8.70 -12.89 7.05
N GLU A 322 -9.75 -12.52 6.30
CA GLU A 322 -10.43 -13.46 5.42
C GLU A 322 -9.60 -13.69 4.15
N GLY A 323 -9.27 -14.95 3.90
CA GLY A 323 -8.62 -15.39 2.67
C GLY A 323 -9.55 -15.46 1.46
N PRO A 324 -8.97 -15.64 0.26
CA PRO A 324 -9.72 -15.96 -0.95
C PRO A 324 -10.62 -17.18 -0.75
N LYS A 325 -11.89 -17.05 -1.13
CA LYS A 325 -12.90 -18.12 -1.07
C LYS A 325 -13.26 -18.59 -2.47
N VAL A 326 -13.62 -19.86 -2.62
CA VAL A 326 -14.16 -20.38 -3.88
C VAL A 326 -15.57 -19.85 -4.09
N ILE A 327 -15.78 -19.04 -5.13
CA ILE A 327 -17.10 -18.52 -5.54
C ILE A 327 -17.83 -19.52 -6.43
N SER A 328 -17.10 -20.17 -7.33
CA SER A 328 -17.63 -21.23 -8.19
C SER A 328 -16.51 -22.15 -8.65
N TYR A 329 -16.86 -23.36 -9.09
CA TYR A 329 -15.90 -24.28 -9.68
C TYR A 329 -16.49 -25.05 -10.85
N GLN A 330 -15.60 -25.51 -11.74
CA GLN A 330 -15.92 -26.35 -12.87
C GLN A 330 -14.91 -27.49 -12.97
N ILE A 331 -15.35 -28.63 -13.49
CA ILE A 331 -14.46 -29.74 -13.84
C ILE A 331 -14.67 -30.01 -15.32
N LYS A 332 -13.60 -29.88 -16.11
CA LYS A 332 -13.60 -30.14 -17.55
C LYS A 332 -12.31 -30.87 -17.91
N ASP A 333 -12.42 -32.02 -18.59
CA ASP A 333 -11.26 -32.78 -19.08
C ASP A 333 -10.20 -33.02 -17.97
N ARG A 334 -10.68 -33.45 -16.79
CA ARG A 334 -9.89 -33.64 -15.55
C ARG A 334 -9.24 -32.37 -14.97
N THR A 335 -9.54 -31.20 -15.52
CA THR A 335 -9.10 -29.91 -14.99
C THR A 335 -10.15 -29.37 -14.05
N LEU A 336 -9.78 -29.17 -12.78
CA LEU A 336 -10.53 -28.40 -11.80
C LEU A 336 -10.21 -26.92 -11.98
N ILE A 337 -11.22 -26.14 -12.31
CA ILE A 337 -11.14 -24.68 -12.47
C ILE A 337 -11.85 -24.08 -11.25
N LEU A 338 -11.13 -23.32 -10.43
CA LEU A 338 -11.67 -22.61 -9.28
C LEU A 338 -11.73 -21.12 -9.60
N ASN A 339 -12.90 -20.51 -9.45
CA ASN A 339 -13.07 -19.06 -9.46
C ASN A 339 -13.15 -18.57 -8.02
N LEU A 340 -12.30 -17.61 -7.68
CA LEU A 340 -12.05 -17.12 -6.34
C LEU A 340 -12.64 -15.72 -6.13
N SER A 341 -12.77 -15.31 -4.89
CA SER A 341 -13.28 -13.98 -4.52
C SER A 341 -12.36 -12.82 -4.82
N GLU A 342 -11.10 -13.11 -5.17
CA GLU A 342 -10.08 -12.12 -5.49
C GLU A 342 -8.90 -12.77 -6.20
N LYS A 343 -8.01 -11.93 -6.75
CA LYS A 343 -6.74 -12.38 -7.34
C LYS A 343 -5.84 -13.02 -6.29
N VAL A 344 -5.11 -14.07 -6.69
CA VAL A 344 -4.24 -14.82 -5.77
C VAL A 344 -2.78 -14.88 -6.16
N THR A 345 -1.94 -14.89 -5.14
CA THR A 345 -0.53 -15.19 -5.20
C THR A 345 -0.35 -16.68 -4.92
N VAL A 346 0.44 -17.33 -5.76
CA VAL A 346 0.71 -18.77 -5.72
C VAL A 346 2.20 -18.96 -5.47
N ILE A 347 2.54 -19.69 -4.41
CA ILE A 347 3.93 -19.96 -4.02
C ILE A 347 4.17 -21.47 -4.04
N GLY A 348 5.30 -21.88 -4.61
CA GLY A 348 5.64 -23.28 -4.81
C GLY A 348 4.79 -23.94 -5.89
N LYS A 349 4.46 -25.22 -5.70
CA LYS A 349 3.59 -26.00 -6.58
C LYS A 349 2.43 -26.55 -5.75
N PRO A 350 1.33 -25.79 -5.60
CA PRO A 350 0.26 -26.26 -4.74
C PRO A 350 -0.37 -27.55 -5.24
N GLU A 351 -0.66 -28.44 -4.31
CA GLU A 351 -1.47 -29.63 -4.56
C GLU A 351 -2.71 -29.58 -3.68
N LEU A 352 -3.84 -30.03 -4.24
CA LEU A 352 -5.08 -30.17 -3.49
C LEU A 352 -5.42 -31.64 -3.29
N SER A 353 -6.01 -31.94 -2.15
CA SER A 353 -6.70 -33.21 -1.89
C SER A 353 -8.15 -32.92 -1.55
N SER A 354 -9.07 -33.67 -2.15
CA SER A 354 -10.46 -33.71 -1.68
C SER A 354 -10.60 -34.62 -0.45
N ASP A 355 -11.73 -34.53 0.24
CA ASP A 355 -12.05 -35.48 1.33
C ASP A 355 -12.38 -36.90 0.79
N SER A 356 -12.72 -37.03 -0.50
CA SER A 356 -12.93 -38.31 -1.19
C SER A 356 -11.65 -38.92 -1.79
N GLY A 357 -10.50 -38.26 -1.63
CA GLY A 357 -9.18 -38.79 -1.98
C GLY A 357 -8.68 -38.48 -3.39
N GLU A 358 -9.40 -37.68 -4.17
CA GLU A 358 -8.89 -37.14 -5.43
C GLU A 358 -7.76 -36.14 -5.17
N LYS A 359 -6.71 -36.22 -5.99
CA LYS A 359 -5.56 -35.33 -5.96
C LYS A 359 -5.54 -34.44 -7.18
N PHE A 360 -5.16 -33.18 -6.97
CA PHE A 360 -5.08 -32.17 -8.01
C PHE A 360 -3.74 -31.44 -7.94
N VAL A 361 -3.04 -31.37 -9.06
CA VAL A 361 -1.75 -30.68 -9.20
C VAL A 361 -1.97 -29.33 -9.85
N TYR A 362 -1.39 -28.27 -9.30
CA TYR A 362 -1.50 -26.93 -9.86
C TYR A 362 -1.01 -26.84 -11.31
N VAL A 363 -1.76 -26.11 -12.15
CA VAL A 363 -1.46 -25.87 -13.56
C VAL A 363 -1.11 -24.41 -13.79
N ASP A 364 -2.07 -23.49 -13.56
CA ASP A 364 -1.92 -22.07 -13.86
C ASP A 364 -2.94 -21.19 -13.09
N GLY A 365 -2.95 -19.88 -13.40
CA GLY A 365 -3.88 -18.88 -12.84
C GLY A 365 -3.28 -17.96 -11.78
N ALA A 366 -1.96 -18.04 -11.58
CA ALA A 366 -1.19 -17.14 -10.74
C ALA A 366 -1.45 -15.67 -11.11
N GLY A 367 -1.86 -14.85 -10.14
CA GLY A 367 -2.20 -13.43 -10.36
C GLY A 367 -3.59 -13.17 -10.94
N SER A 368 -4.40 -14.22 -11.08
CA SER A 368 -5.82 -14.16 -11.45
C SER A 368 -6.69 -14.60 -10.26
N ASP A 369 -7.98 -14.32 -10.35
CA ASP A 369 -9.05 -14.89 -9.54
C ASP A 369 -9.52 -16.26 -10.05
N THR A 370 -9.02 -16.74 -11.19
CA THR A 370 -9.26 -18.10 -11.69
C THR A 370 -7.98 -18.91 -11.64
N ILE A 371 -7.99 -20.03 -10.92
CA ILE A 371 -6.86 -20.97 -10.85
C ILE A 371 -7.26 -22.36 -11.33
N ARG A 372 -6.30 -23.07 -11.91
CA ARG A 372 -6.52 -24.39 -12.50
C ARG A 372 -5.63 -25.44 -11.88
N PHE A 373 -6.21 -26.61 -11.65
CA PHE A 373 -5.50 -27.81 -11.23
C PHE A 373 -5.89 -28.98 -12.12
N PHE A 374 -4.96 -29.90 -12.33
CA PHE A 374 -5.19 -31.12 -13.08
C PHE A 374 -5.30 -32.30 -12.13
N ALA A 375 -6.35 -33.10 -12.28
CA ALA A 375 -6.54 -34.30 -11.49
C ALA A 375 -5.74 -35.47 -12.07
N ASP A 376 -5.21 -36.33 -11.19
CA ASP A 376 -4.47 -37.53 -11.59
C ASP A 376 -5.38 -38.57 -12.26
N SER A 377 -6.66 -38.62 -11.85
CA SER A 377 -7.69 -39.51 -12.37
C SER A 377 -8.96 -38.75 -12.78
N ALA A 378 -9.89 -39.44 -13.45
CA ALA A 378 -11.21 -38.87 -13.73
C ALA A 378 -11.93 -38.51 -12.42
N VAL A 379 -12.52 -37.32 -12.35
CA VAL A 379 -13.19 -36.81 -11.14
C VAL A 379 -14.70 -36.86 -11.32
N ILE A 380 -15.40 -37.43 -10.34
CA ILE A 380 -16.86 -37.44 -10.32
C ILE A 380 -17.32 -36.18 -9.58
N LYS A 381 -17.83 -35.19 -10.31
CA LYS A 381 -18.19 -33.85 -9.78
C LYS A 381 -19.03 -33.90 -8.50
N ASN A 382 -20.02 -34.80 -8.43
CA ASN A 382 -20.94 -34.91 -7.27
C ASN A 382 -20.28 -35.50 -6.01
N LYS A 383 -19.01 -35.90 -6.07
CA LYS A 383 -18.24 -36.40 -4.92
C LYS A 383 -17.21 -35.40 -4.39
N LEU A 384 -17.01 -34.26 -5.07
CA LEU A 384 -16.04 -33.28 -4.63
C LEU A 384 -16.55 -32.55 -3.39
N VAL A 385 -16.11 -33.01 -2.21
CA VAL A 385 -16.43 -32.42 -0.92
C VAL A 385 -15.13 -31.95 -0.28
N GLY A 386 -15.06 -30.64 -0.05
CA GLY A 386 -13.88 -29.99 0.53
C GLY A 386 -12.63 -30.09 -0.35
N LEU A 387 -11.77 -29.09 -0.28
CA LEU A 387 -10.43 -29.15 -0.85
C LEU A 387 -9.44 -28.65 0.20
N LYS A 388 -8.38 -29.42 0.41
CA LYS A 388 -7.27 -29.06 1.30
C LYS A 388 -6.04 -28.81 0.46
N ILE A 389 -5.36 -27.70 0.71
CA ILE A 389 -4.04 -27.43 0.15
C ILE A 389 -3.05 -28.28 0.96
N VAL A 390 -2.38 -29.25 0.32
CA VAL A 390 -1.47 -30.19 0.98
C VAL A 390 0.01 -29.84 0.80
N SER A 391 0.32 -28.99 -0.18
CA SER A 391 1.65 -28.44 -0.45
C SER A 391 1.54 -27.05 -1.07
N GLY A 392 2.62 -26.29 -1.07
CA GLY A 392 2.63 -24.90 -1.55
C GLY A 392 1.70 -23.98 -0.74
N SER A 393 1.42 -22.79 -1.28
CA SER A 393 0.43 -21.89 -0.68
C SER A 393 -0.26 -21.03 -1.72
N ILE A 394 -1.49 -20.64 -1.40
CA ILE A 394 -2.32 -19.72 -2.19
C ILE A 394 -2.85 -18.66 -1.22
N SER A 395 -2.65 -17.40 -1.54
CA SER A 395 -3.05 -16.28 -0.69
C SER A 395 -3.60 -15.12 -1.52
N GLY A 396 -4.40 -14.24 -0.90
CA GLY A 396 -4.89 -13.03 -1.57
C GLY A 396 -3.73 -12.11 -1.96
N THR A 397 -3.78 -11.56 -3.17
CA THR A 397 -2.72 -10.68 -3.70
C THR A 397 -2.86 -9.23 -3.18
N THR A 398 -4.11 -8.77 -3.02
CA THR A 398 -4.46 -7.42 -2.55
C THR A 398 -3.76 -7.08 -1.25
N ALA A 399 -3.23 -5.86 -1.13
CA ALA A 399 -2.50 -5.41 0.04
C ALA A 399 -3.33 -5.53 1.33
N GLY A 400 -2.72 -6.07 2.37
CA GLY A 400 -3.29 -6.21 3.71
C GLY A 400 -2.18 -6.41 4.74
N ILE A 401 -2.49 -6.19 6.01
CA ILE A 401 -1.52 -6.32 7.11
C ILE A 401 -1.37 -7.76 7.63
N PHE A 402 -2.20 -8.67 7.12
CA PHE A 402 -2.13 -10.10 7.41
C PHE A 402 -1.94 -10.88 6.12
N GLU A 403 -1.23 -12.01 6.19
CA GLU A 403 -1.28 -13.00 5.12
C GLU A 403 -2.65 -13.68 5.15
N ARG A 404 -3.33 -13.65 3.99
CA ARG A 404 -4.70 -14.15 3.85
C ARG A 404 -4.70 -15.40 2.98
N PHE A 405 -4.41 -16.54 3.61
CA PHE A 405 -4.37 -17.85 2.92
C PHE A 405 -5.76 -18.26 2.46
N ALA A 406 -5.85 -18.82 1.26
CA ALA A 406 -7.10 -19.29 0.69
C ALA A 406 -7.65 -20.49 1.46
N ASP A 407 -8.96 -20.52 1.67
CA ASP A 407 -9.68 -21.63 2.30
C ASP A 407 -10.62 -22.27 1.29
N PHE A 408 -10.28 -23.50 0.87
CA PHE A 408 -11.04 -24.28 -0.09
C PHE A 408 -11.87 -25.40 0.57
N THR A 409 -11.95 -25.43 1.90
CA THR A 409 -12.72 -26.46 2.63
C THR A 409 -14.22 -26.35 2.37
N ARG A 410 -14.71 -25.17 2.01
CA ARG A 410 -16.11 -24.92 1.66
C ARG A 410 -16.22 -24.62 0.17
N LEU A 411 -16.78 -25.57 -0.57
CA LEU A 411 -17.14 -25.35 -1.96
C LEU A 411 -18.59 -24.85 -2.05
N PRO A 412 -18.89 -23.93 -2.99
CA PRO A 412 -20.26 -23.52 -3.27
C PRO A 412 -21.05 -24.74 -3.79
N LYS A 413 -22.35 -24.78 -3.46
CA LYS A 413 -23.26 -25.86 -3.86
C LYS A 413 -23.53 -25.86 -5.37
#